data_AF-X0Q9K9-F1
#
_entry.id   AF-X0Q9K9-F1
#
_cell.length_a   1.000
_cell.length_b   1.000
_cell.length_c   1.000
_cell.angle_alpha   90.00
_cell.angle_beta   90.00
_cell.angle_gamma   90.00
#
_symmetry.space_group_name_H-M   'P 1'
#
loop_
_entity.id
_entity.type
_entity.pdbx_description
1 polymer ?
#
loop_
_entity_poly.entity_id
_entity_poly.type
_entity_poly.pdbx_seq_one_letter_code
_entity_poly.pdbx_strand_id
1 'polypeptide(L)' 'MLTALKKHGALKGTIMGLARILRCHPFVRGGYDPVPDHFTIFRNKAARDKYRKSMHLK' A
#
# COMPACT_ATOMS: atom_id res chain seq x y z
N MET A 1 -4.08 4.35 6.10
CA MET A 1 -3.84 5.79 6.36
C MET A 1 -2.92 5.97 7.58
N LEU A 2 -3.31 5.51 8.77
CA LEU A 2 -2.57 5.74 10.03
C LEU A 2 -1.12 5.27 10.00
N THR A 3 -0.86 4.06 9.47
CA THR A 3 0.50 3.52 9.33
C THR A 3 1.39 4.37 8.44
N ALA A 4 0.82 5.02 7.42
CA ALA A 4 1.55 5.89 6.50
C ALA A 4 1.94 7.22 7.16
N LEU A 5 1.04 7.79 7.96
CA LEU A 5 1.32 8.99 8.75
C LEU A 5 2.40 8.73 9.80
N LYS A 6 2.34 7.59 10.51
CA LYS A 6 3.35 7.22 11.52
C LYS A 6 4.73 6.97 10.91
N LYS A 7 4.82 6.33 9.73
CA LYS A 7 6.11 6.00 9.09
C LYS A 7 6.74 7.18 8.33
N HIS A 8 5.93 7.98 7.63
CA HIS A 8 6.43 8.98 6.68
C HIS A 8 6.13 10.44 7.07
N GLY A 9 5.47 10.65 8.20
CA GLY A 9 5.02 11.96 8.65
C GLY A 9 3.73 12.43 7.97
N ALA A 10 3.22 13.59 8.41
CA ALA A 10 1.91 14.11 8.00
C ALA A 10 1.81 14.34 6.48
N LEU A 11 2.81 14.98 5.86
CA LEU A 11 2.74 15.36 4.45
C LEU A 11 2.81 14.15 3.51
N LYS A 12 3.89 13.36 3.60
CA LYS A 12 4.09 12.16 2.76
C LYS A 12 3.05 11.07 3.06
N GLY A 13 2.67 10.91 4.33
CA GLY A 13 1.62 9.98 4.74
C GLY A 13 0.26 10.32 4.15
N THR A 14 -0.08 11.62 4.08
CA THR A 14 -1.33 12.09 3.45
C THR A 14 -1.31 11.84 1.94
N ILE A 15 -0.21 12.17 1.25
CA ILE A 15 -0.07 11.93 -0.20
C ILE A 15 -0.23 10.44 -0.54
N MET A 16 0.44 9.55 0.20
CA MET A 16 0.29 8.10 -0.03
C MET A 16 -1.11 7.58 0.33
N GLY A 17 -1.79 8.19 1.29
CA GLY A 17 -3.16 7.88 1.67
C GLY A 17 -4.15 8.24 0.56
N LEU A 18 -4.03 9.46 0.03
CA LEU A 18 -4.82 9.93 -1.11
C LEU A 18 -4.58 9.07 -2.35
N ALA A 19 -3.33 8.74 -2.66
CA ALA A 19 -3.00 7.86 -3.77
C ALA A 19 -3.62 6.46 -3.65
N ARG A 20 -3.86 5.96 -2.43
CA ARG A 20 -4.58 4.69 -2.20
C ARG A 20 -6.06 4.80 -2.51
N ILE A 21 -6.70 5.90 -2.11
CA ILE A 21 -8.10 6.17 -2.39
C ILE A 21 -8.32 6.33 -3.90
N LEU A 22 -7.45 7.08 -4.58
CA LEU A 22 -7.52 7.27 -6.04
C LEU A 22 -7.37 5.96 -6.83
N ARG A 23 -6.72 4.94 -6.25
CA ARG A 23 -6.63 3.60 -6.84
C ARG A 23 -7.83 2.70 -6.53
N CYS A 24 -8.78 3.16 -5.74
CA CYS A 24 -9.96 2.38 -5.38
C CYS A 24 -11.02 2.54 -6.47
N HIS A 25 -11.10 1.56 -7.35
CA HIS A 25 -12.15 1.47 -8.38
C HIS A 25 -12.51 -0.02 -8.58
N PRO A 26 -13.75 -0.35 -9.01
CA PRO A 26 -14.25 -1.72 -9.09
C PRO A 26 -13.43 -2.62 -10.04
N PHE A 27 -12.75 -2.04 -11.04
CA PHE A 27 -11.89 -2.76 -11.97
C PHE A 27 -10.47 -3.03 -11.44
N VAL A 28 -10.14 -2.58 -10.23
CA VAL A 28 -8.85 -2.86 -9.61
C VAL A 28 -8.94 -4.13 -8.78
N ARG A 29 -7.98 -5.05 -8.96
CA ARG A 29 -7.85 -6.19 -8.05
C ARG A 29 -7.49 -5.68 -6.66
N GLY A 30 -8.39 -5.90 -5.70
CA GLY A 30 -8.13 -5.72 -4.29
C GLY A 30 -7.01 -6.65 -3.81
N GLY A 31 -6.52 -6.40 -2.60
CA GLY A 31 -5.49 -7.23 -2.00
C GLY A 31 -4.74 -6.50 -0.90
N TYR A 32 -3.78 -7.20 -0.30
CA TYR A 32 -2.92 -6.65 0.73
C TYR A 32 -2.02 -5.55 0.15
N ASP A 33 -2.13 -4.32 0.65
CA ASP A 33 -1.38 -3.14 0.19
C ASP A 33 -0.53 -2.53 1.33
N PRO A 34 0.59 -3.19 1.70
CA PRO A 34 1.42 -2.76 2.82
C PRO A 34 2.05 -1.38 2.56
N VAL A 35 2.26 -0.61 3.62
CA VAL A 35 2.98 0.67 3.54
C VAL A 35 4.48 0.39 3.41
N PRO A 36 5.13 0.79 2.29
CA PRO A 36 6.56 0.61 2.10
C PRO A 36 7.37 1.45 3.11
N ASP A 37 8.60 1.03 3.39
CA ASP A 37 9.50 1.75 4.30
C ASP A 37 10.06 3.03 3.69
N HIS A 38 10.18 3.08 2.36
CA HIS A 38 10.51 4.29 1.61
C HIS A 38 9.27 4.90 0.96
N PHE A 39 9.25 6.23 0.82
CA PHE A 39 8.14 6.92 0.19
C PHE A 39 8.02 6.51 -1.28
N THR A 40 6.87 5.96 -1.65
CA THR A 40 6.52 5.70 -3.04
C THR A 40 5.02 5.79 -3.21
N ILE A 41 4.62 6.32 -4.36
CA ILE A 41 3.20 6.43 -4.73
C ILE A 41 2.70 5.09 -5.26
N PHE A 42 3.57 4.23 -5.81
CA PHE A 42 3.18 2.97 -6.44
C PHE A 42 2.95 1.83 -5.43
N ARG A 43 2.15 0.83 -5.83
CA ARG A 43 1.92 -0.37 -5.01
C ARG A 43 3.21 -1.17 -4.87
N ASN A 44 3.54 -1.58 -3.65
CA ASN A 44 4.67 -2.47 -3.39
C ASN A 44 4.32 -3.92 -3.75
N LYS A 45 4.56 -4.30 -5.02
CA LYS A 45 4.30 -5.66 -5.52
C LYS A 45 5.07 -6.72 -4.73
N ALA A 46 6.34 -6.46 -4.42
CA ALA A 46 7.21 -7.41 -3.71
C ALA A 46 6.65 -7.78 -2.33
N ALA A 47 6.20 -6.78 -1.56
CA ALA A 47 5.63 -7.04 -0.23
C ALA A 47 4.27 -7.76 -0.29
N ARG A 48 3.44 -7.45 -1.30
CA ARG A 48 2.19 -8.19 -1.56
C ARG A 48 2.46 -9.64 -1.91
N ASP A 49 3.42 -9.90 -2.79
CA ASP A 49 3.72 -11.25 -3.27
C ASP A 49 4.36 -12.09 -2.16
N LYS A 50 5.17 -11.47 -1.28
CA LYS A 50 5.67 -12.08 -0.04
C LYS A 50 4.52 -12.48 0.91
N TYR A 51 3.53 -11.61 1.10
CA TYR A 51 2.33 -11.92 1.90
C TYR A 51 1.52 -13.08 1.31
N ARG A 52 1.24 -13.07 0.00
CA ARG A 52 0.55 -14.17 -0.69
C ARG A 52 1.28 -15.51 -0.50
N LYS A 53 2.61 -15.52 -0.69
CA LYS A 53 3.44 -16.70 -0.45
C LYS A 53 3.38 -17.17 1.01
N SER A 54 3.43 -16.26 1.98
CA SER A 54 3.33 -16.63 3.41
C SER A 54 2.01 -17.29 3.79
N MET A 55 0.94 -17.01 3.05
CA MET A 55 -0.37 -17.62 3.24
C MET A 55 -0.62 -18.81 2.31
N HIS A 56 0.40 -19.26 1.57
CA HIS A 56 0.30 -20.32 0.56
C HIS A 56 -0.81 -20.07 -0.48
N LEU A 57 -1.15 -18.80 -0.72
CA LEU A 57 -2.11 -18.40 -1.73
C LEU A 57 -1.39 -18.31 -3.08
N LYS A 58 -1.75 -19.18 -4.02
CA LYS A 58 -1.26 -19.15 -5.42
C LYS A 58 -1.79 -17.92 -6.13
#